data_AF-A0A5J6SKP8-F1
#
_entry.id   AF-A0A5J6SKP8-F1
#
_cell.length_a   1.000
_cell.length_b   1.000
_cell.length_c   1.000
_cell.angle_alpha   90.00
_cell.angle_beta   90.00
_cell.angle_gamma   90.00
#
_symmetry.space_group_name_H-M   'P 1'
#
loop_
_entity.id
_entity.type
_entity.pdbx_description
1 polymer ?
#
loop_
_entity_poly.entity_id
_entity_poly.type
_entity_poly.pdbx_seq_one_letter_code
_entity_poly.pdbx_strand_id
1 'polypeptide(L)'
;MVGTIISNFWTALFAFSIYFFSTYPFLDAKNILFNASIIAITVFLITFLARAIISFVMEDHFETEQVEFSLMHEKEFDKAPSSEEYAEIVKSMLNEGG
;
A
#
# COMPACT_ATOMS: atom_id res chain seq x y z
N MET A 1 5.20 -7.10 -2.72
CA MET A 1 6.40 -6.25 -2.94
C MET A 1 6.14 -4.96 -3.73
N VAL A 2 5.23 -4.92 -4.72
CA VAL A 2 5.00 -3.69 -5.52
C VAL A 2 4.44 -2.53 -4.68
N GLY A 3 3.53 -2.81 -3.73
CA GLY A 3 2.95 -1.77 -2.86
C GLY A 3 3.95 -1.09 -1.92
N THR A 4 5.00 -1.79 -1.49
CA THR A 4 6.02 -1.22 -0.59
C THR A 4 6.98 -0.28 -1.32
N ILE A 5 7.29 -0.58 -2.59
CA ILE A 5 8.09 0.29 -3.47
C ILE A 5 7.34 1.60 -3.75
N ILE A 6 6.03 1.52 -4.03
CA ILE A 6 5.19 2.69 -4.32
C ILE A 6 5.10 3.62 -3.11
N SER A 7 4.92 3.09 -1.90
CA SER A 7 4.87 3.89 -0.67
C SER A 7 6.21 4.62 -0.38
N ASN A 8 7.35 3.97 -0.59
CA ASN A 8 8.66 4.61 -0.45
C ASN A 8 8.87 5.70 -1.53
N PHE A 9 8.38 5.47 -2.74
CA PHE A 9 8.46 6.43 -3.83
C PHE A 9 7.67 7.71 -3.52
N TRP A 10 6.48 7.58 -2.92
CA TRP A 10 5.71 8.74 -2.45
C TRP A 10 6.48 9.58 -1.42
N THR A 11 7.18 8.95 -0.49
CA THR A 11 7.98 9.65 0.53
C THR A 11 9.14 10.42 -0.11
N ALA A 12 9.81 9.82 -1.09
CA ALA A 12 10.87 10.48 -1.85
C ALA A 12 10.35 11.66 -2.69
N LEU A 13 9.17 11.52 -3.30
CA LEU A 13 8.52 12.59 -4.08
C LEU A 13 8.14 13.79 -3.20
N PHE A 14 7.69 13.54 -1.96
CA PHE A 14 7.44 14.60 -1.00
C PHE A 14 8.72 15.33 -0.60
N ALA A 15 9.80 14.60 -0.28
CA ALA A 15 11.09 15.19 0.05
C ALA A 15 11.66 16.02 -1.10
N PHE A 16 11.58 15.51 -2.34
CA PHE A 16 11.93 16.23 -3.56
C PHE A 16 11.17 17.55 -3.65
N SER A 17 9.84 17.50 -3.49
CA SER A 17 8.98 18.67 -3.62
C SER A 17 9.31 19.72 -2.56
N ILE A 18 9.49 19.32 -1.30
CA ILE A 18 9.83 20.24 -0.20
C ILE A 18 11.16 20.95 -0.50
N TYR A 19 12.21 20.21 -0.86
CA TYR A 19 13.52 20.81 -1.17
C TYR A 19 13.46 21.73 -2.39
N PHE A 20 12.75 21.30 -3.43
CA PHE A 20 12.56 22.10 -4.64
C PHE A 20 11.86 23.43 -4.33
N PHE A 21 10.71 23.41 -3.66
CA PHE A 21 9.98 24.63 -3.30
C PHE A 21 10.72 25.51 -2.28
N SER A 22 11.50 24.92 -1.38
CA SER A 22 12.29 25.66 -0.38
C SER A 22 13.43 26.48 -0.99
N THR A 23 13.83 26.22 -2.24
CA THR A 23 14.99 26.87 -2.88
C THR A 23 14.60 28.11 -3.73
N TYR A 24 13.47 28.73 -3.41
CA TYR A 24 13.06 30.00 -4.04
C TYR A 24 13.85 31.19 -3.46
N PRO A 25 14.34 32.16 -4.29
CA PRO A 25 14.18 32.27 -5.73
C PRO A 25 15.13 31.35 -6.51
N PHE A 26 14.62 30.78 -7.60
CA PHE A 26 15.33 29.83 -8.47
C PHE A 26 16.41 30.53 -9.31
N LEU A 27 17.50 30.95 -8.67
CA LEU A 27 18.63 31.60 -9.34
C LEU A 27 19.34 30.65 -10.30
N ASP A 28 19.33 29.34 -10.00
CA ASP A 28 20.02 28.33 -10.80
C ASP A 28 19.22 27.02 -10.87
N ALA A 29 18.09 27.07 -11.58
CA ALA A 29 17.06 26.01 -11.59
C ALA A 29 17.59 24.61 -11.94
N LYS A 30 18.63 24.50 -12.79
CA LYS A 30 19.24 23.21 -13.14
C LYS A 30 19.95 22.56 -11.97
N ASN A 31 20.74 23.34 -11.23
CA ASN A 31 21.46 22.86 -10.05
C ASN A 31 20.50 22.50 -8.92
N ILE A 32 19.43 23.29 -8.74
CA ILE A 32 18.39 23.02 -7.76
C ILE A 32 17.67 21.71 -8.08
N LEU A 33 17.28 21.50 -9.33
CA LEU A 33 16.63 20.26 -9.76
C LEU A 33 17.53 19.04 -9.58
N PHE A 34 18.82 19.16 -9.91
CA PHE A 34 19.78 18.08 -9.76
C PHE A 34 20.01 17.72 -8.29
N ASN A 35 20.21 18.72 -7.43
CA ASN A 35 20.36 18.51 -5.99
C ASN A 35 19.09 17.94 -5.36
N ALA A 36 17.92 18.44 -5.74
CA ALA A 36 16.63 17.91 -5.30
C ALA A 36 16.47 16.43 -5.67
N SER A 37 16.86 16.07 -6.89
CA SER A 37 16.80 14.68 -7.38
C SER A 37 17.74 13.76 -6.60
N ILE A 38 18.98 14.21 -6.34
CA ILE A 38 19.92 13.45 -5.49
C ILE A 38 19.34 13.24 -4.10
N ILE A 39 18.81 14.29 -3.46
CA ILE A 39 18.20 14.20 -2.13
C ILE A 39 17.02 13.22 -2.14
N ALA A 40 16.17 13.27 -3.17
CA ALA A 40 15.04 12.36 -3.31
C ALA A 40 15.49 10.89 -3.39
N ILE A 41 16.52 10.60 -4.19
CA ILE A 41 17.10 9.26 -4.30
C ILE A 41 17.72 8.83 -2.97
N THR A 42 18.43 9.70 -2.29
CA THR A 42 19.01 9.43 -0.96
C THR A 42 17.91 9.10 0.06
N VAL A 43 16.86 9.92 0.15
CA VAL A 43 15.72 9.69 1.05
C VAL A 43 14.99 8.39 0.70
N PHE A 44 14.83 8.08 -0.58
CA PHE A 44 14.26 6.81 -1.04
C PHE A 44 15.08 5.61 -0.54
N LEU A 45 16.40 5.66 -0.67
CA LEU A 45 17.28 4.60 -0.18
C LEU A 45 17.26 4.47 1.35
N ILE A 46 17.25 5.60 2.08
CA ILE A 46 17.17 5.60 3.54
C ILE A 46 15.85 5.02 4.02
N THR A 47 14.72 5.41 3.43
CA THR A 47 13.40 4.87 3.79
C THR A 47 13.27 3.39 3.42
N PHE A 48 13.83 2.98 2.28
CA PHE A 48 13.94 1.57 1.92
C PHE A 48 14.74 0.77 2.95
N LEU A 49 15.90 1.28 3.38
CA LEU A 49 16.74 0.64 4.38
C LEU A 49 16.09 0.60 5.77
N ALA A 50 15.52 1.72 6.22
CA ALA A 50 14.81 1.80 7.49
C ALA A 50 13.65 0.80 7.54
N ARG A 51 12.91 0.63 6.44
CA ARG A 51 11.84 -0.36 6.35
C ARG A 51 12.37 -1.79 6.36
N ALA A 52 13.49 -2.05 5.70
CA ALA A 52 14.15 -3.36 5.76
C ALA A 52 14.57 -3.70 7.19
N ILE A 53 15.10 -2.73 7.94
CA ILE A 53 15.44 -2.88 9.36
C ILE A 53 14.19 -3.12 10.21
N ILE A 54 13.12 -2.35 10.01
CA ILE A 54 11.84 -2.55 10.71
C ILE A 54 11.29 -3.95 10.43
N SER A 55 11.29 -4.40 9.17
CA SER A 55 10.87 -5.75 8.82
C SER A 55 11.72 -6.80 9.53
N PHE A 56 13.04 -6.66 9.49
CA PHE A 56 13.97 -7.59 10.10
C PHE A 56 13.81 -7.70 11.62
N VAL A 57 13.59 -6.57 12.30
CA VAL A 57 13.39 -6.54 13.76
C VAL A 57 12.00 -7.08 14.15
N MET A 58 10.99 -6.83 13.31
CA MET A 58 9.60 -7.13 13.66
C MET A 58 9.13 -8.50 13.17
N GLU A 59 9.91 -9.18 12.31
CA GLU A 59 9.69 -10.58 11.91
C GLU A 59 9.62 -11.53 13.10
N ASP A 60 10.32 -11.23 14.21
CA ASP A 60 10.26 -11.99 15.47
C ASP A 60 8.87 -11.91 16.15
N HIS A 61 8.03 -10.94 15.79
CA HIS A 61 6.69 -10.74 16.33
C HIS A 61 5.55 -10.93 15.31
N PHE A 62 5.84 -10.97 14.00
CA PHE A 62 4.81 -10.87 12.95
C PHE A 62 4.36 -12.16 12.28
N GLU A 63 4.99 -13.31 12.53
CA GLU A 63 4.49 -14.58 12.00
C GLU A 63 3.06 -14.88 12.47
N THR A 64 2.64 -14.32 13.61
CA THR A 64 1.30 -14.55 14.18
C THR A 64 0.21 -13.65 13.59
N GLU A 65 0.49 -12.37 13.31
CA GLU A 65 -0.54 -11.40 12.91
C GLU A 65 -0.85 -11.38 11.40
N GLN A 66 0.14 -11.64 10.53
CA GLN A 66 -0.07 -11.64 9.07
C GLN A 66 -0.88 -12.86 8.58
N VAL A 67 -0.79 -13.99 9.28
CA VAL A 67 -1.59 -15.19 9.03
C VAL A 67 -3.05 -14.94 9.46
N GLU A 68 -3.27 -14.23 10.55
CA GLU A 68 -4.61 -13.93 11.07
C GLU A 68 -5.37 -12.93 10.18
N PHE A 69 -4.70 -11.89 9.67
CA PHE A 69 -5.30 -10.94 8.73
C PHE A 69 -5.64 -11.58 7.37
N SER A 70 -4.81 -12.50 6.88
CA SER A 70 -5.06 -13.24 5.64
C SER A 70 -6.23 -14.23 5.78
N LEU A 71 -6.33 -14.93 6.92
CA LEU A 71 -7.41 -15.87 7.21
C LEU A 71 -8.77 -15.19 7.46
N MET A 72 -8.78 -13.96 8.01
CA MET A 72 -10.03 -13.19 8.12
C MET A 72 -10.55 -12.76 6.74
N HIS A 73 -9.66 -12.37 5.82
CA HIS A 73 -10.05 -11.91 4.49
C HIS A 73 -10.55 -13.06 3.60
N GLU A 74 -9.99 -14.27 3.76
CA GLU A 74 -10.45 -15.48 3.06
C GLU A 74 -11.86 -15.91 3.53
N LYS A 75 -12.16 -15.82 4.83
CA LYS A 75 -13.48 -16.17 5.37
C LYS A 75 -14.60 -15.20 5.02
N GLU A 76 -14.28 -13.95 4.68
CA GLU A 76 -15.29 -12.94 4.33
C GLU A 76 -15.71 -13.04 2.85
N PHE A 77 -14.84 -13.56 1.97
CA PHE A 77 -15.11 -13.67 0.53
C PHE A 77 -15.81 -14.99 0.14
N ASP A 78 -15.71 -16.03 0.95
CA ASP A 78 -16.29 -17.36 0.65
C ASP A 78 -17.74 -17.53 1.16
N LYS A 79 -18.36 -16.43 1.63
CA LYS A 79 -19.72 -16.39 2.17
C LYS A 79 -20.73 -15.72 1.25
N ALA A 80 -20.39 -15.52 -0.02
CA ALA A 80 -21.36 -15.16 -1.03
C ALA A 80 -22.10 -16.45 -1.46
N PRO A 81 -23.44 -16.54 -1.29
CA PRO A 81 -24.18 -17.72 -1.71
C PRO A 81 -23.91 -18.00 -3.20
N SER A 82 -23.70 -19.27 -3.54
CA SER A 82 -23.59 -19.69 -4.95
C SER A 82 -24.87 -19.30 -5.70
N SER A 83 -24.74 -19.01 -7.00
CA SER A 83 -25.88 -18.66 -7.86
C SER A 83 -27.00 -19.71 -7.86
N GLU A 84 -26.68 -20.97 -7.55
CA GLU A 84 -27.65 -22.04 -7.35
C GLU A 84 -28.52 -21.85 -6.10
N GLU A 85 -27.94 -21.37 -5.00
CA GLU A 85 -28.63 -21.13 -3.74
C GLU A 85 -29.59 -19.93 -3.86
N TYR A 86 -29.20 -18.90 -4.62
CA TYR A 86 -30.09 -17.80 -5.00
C TYR A 86 -31.27 -18.28 -5.85
N ALA A 87 -31.05 -19.21 -6.79
CA ALA A 87 -32.11 -19.73 -7.64
C ALA A 87 -33.14 -20.56 -6.83
N GLU A 88 -32.69 -21.27 -5.80
CA GLU A 88 -33.56 -22.04 -4.92
C GLU A 88 -34.41 -21.14 -4.00
N ILE A 89 -33.81 -20.07 -3.45
CA ILE A 89 -34.53 -19.06 -2.65
C ILE A 89 -35.57 -18.32 -3.50
N VAL A 90 -35.26 -17.97 -4.74
CA VAL A 90 -36.24 -17.33 -5.64
C VAL A 90 -37.37 -18.29 -6.00
N LYS A 91 -37.07 -19.58 -6.19
CA LYS A 91 -38.10 -20.60 -6.45
C LYS A 91 -39.03 -20.81 -5.27
N SER A 92 -38.52 -20.84 -4.04
CA SER A 92 -39.36 -21.00 -2.85
C SER A 92 -40.30 -19.80 -2.67
N MET A 93 -39.81 -18.58 -2.89
CA MET A 93 -40.61 -17.35 -2.83
C MET A 93 -41.72 -17.28 -3.89
N LEU A 94 -41.50 -17.86 -5.07
CA LEU A 94 -42.51 -17.93 -6.14
C LEU A 94 -43.58 -19.01 -5.89
N ASN A 95 -43.25 -20.06 -5.14
CA ASN A 95 -44.15 -21.17 -4.88
C ASN A 95 -45.06 -20.95 -3.66
N GLU A 96 -44.67 -20.07 -2.74
CA GLU A 96 -45.48 -19.68 -1.58
C GLU A 96 -46.46 -18.52 -1.87
N GLY A 97 -46.31 -17.84 -3.02
CA GLY A 97 -47.13 -16.69 -3.42
C GLY A 97 -48.26 -16.98 -4.41
N GLY A 98 -48.63 -18.26 -4.63
CA GLY A 98 -49.66 -18.72 -5.57
C GLY A 98 -50.88 -19.31 -4.90
#